data_AF-A0AAV5FPU9-F1
#
_entry.id   AF-A0AAV5FPU9-F1
#
_cell.length_a   1.000
_cell.length_b   1.000
_cell.length_c   1.000
_cell.angle_alpha   90.00
_cell.angle_beta   90.00
_cell.angle_gamma   90.00
#
_symmetry.space_group_name_H-M   'P 1'
#
loop_
_entity.id
_entity.type
_entity.pdbx_description
1 polymer ?
#
loop_
_entity_poly.entity_id
_entity_poly.type
_entity_poly.pdbx_seq_one_letter_code
_entity_poly.pdbx_strand_id
1 'polypeptide(L)'
;MALACFRAFCAGDPEIVPRHHVFEIKGYRNLLNTLKRNEYVSSETFEAGGYDWRILYFPLGSSSAMSGYSSVYLELMTPGASAWAKFELTVVPYRPPGREACHPFELYSSRVFKHGDASAMCGTHSFFERWKLSALGPYIRGDSFRIECAISVYDYRRPY
;
A
#
# COMPACT_ATOMS: atom_id res chain seq x y z
N MET A 1 -7.45 -0.68 -28.00
CA MET A 1 -8.43 -1.73 -27.64
C MET A 1 -7.94 -2.33 -26.32
N ALA A 2 -8.49 -1.88 -25.19
CA ALA A 2 -8.02 -2.29 -23.86
C ALA A 2 -8.53 -3.71 -23.58
N LEU A 3 -7.62 -4.66 -23.36
CA LEU A 3 -7.96 -6.00 -22.89
C LEU A 3 -8.27 -5.93 -21.39
N ALA A 4 -9.55 -6.05 -21.05
CA ALA A 4 -9.98 -6.41 -19.71
C ALA A 4 -9.49 -7.84 -19.42
N CYS A 5 -8.57 -7.98 -18.48
CA CYS A 5 -8.14 -9.28 -17.97
C CYS A 5 -9.18 -9.74 -16.93
N PHE A 6 -10.27 -10.35 -17.38
CA PHE A 6 -11.15 -11.13 -16.51
C PHE A 6 -10.39 -12.39 -16.09
N ARG A 7 -9.82 -12.39 -14.88
CA ARG A 7 -9.37 -13.62 -14.25
C ARG A 7 -10.59 -14.42 -13.81
N ALA A 8 -10.76 -15.59 -14.42
CA ALA A 8 -11.66 -16.62 -13.97
C ALA A 8 -11.36 -16.97 -12.51
N PHE A 9 -12.39 -16.86 -11.65
CA PHE A 9 -12.38 -17.39 -10.31
C PHE A 9 -12.56 -18.91 -10.40
N CYS A 10 -11.54 -19.68 -10.00
CA CYS A 10 -11.75 -21.08 -9.67
C CYS A 10 -12.49 -21.14 -8.32
N ALA A 11 -13.68 -21.74 -8.31
CA ALA A 11 -14.48 -21.95 -7.12
C ALA A 11 -13.78 -22.92 -6.15
N GLY A 12 -13.59 -22.53 -4.90
CA GLY A 12 -13.11 -23.43 -3.84
C GLY A 12 -12.47 -22.76 -2.62
N ASP A 13 -11.92 -21.55 -2.73
CA ASP A 13 -11.41 -20.83 -1.57
C ASP A 13 -12.58 -20.14 -0.83
N PRO A 14 -12.62 -20.14 0.52
CA PRO A 14 -13.52 -19.26 1.25
C PRO A 14 -13.29 -17.86 0.75
N GLU A 15 -14.38 -17.11 0.58
CA GLU A 15 -14.33 -15.72 0.16
C GLU A 15 -13.54 -14.92 1.22
N ILE A 16 -12.23 -14.79 1.01
CA ILE A 16 -11.38 -13.97 1.87
C ILE A 16 -11.72 -12.54 1.52
N VAL A 17 -12.63 -11.96 2.30
CA VAL A 17 -13.02 -10.57 2.17
C VAL A 17 -11.81 -9.69 2.49
N PRO A 18 -11.37 -8.81 1.57
CA PRO A 18 -10.25 -7.92 1.84
C PRO A 18 -10.57 -6.98 3.00
N ARG A 19 -9.59 -6.79 3.89
CA ARG A 19 -9.64 -5.72 4.89
C ARG A 19 -9.04 -4.45 4.32
N HIS A 20 -9.72 -3.33 4.52
CA HIS A 20 -9.27 -2.02 4.07
C HIS A 20 -8.70 -1.21 5.24
N HIS A 21 -7.55 -0.59 5.03
CA HIS A 21 -6.93 0.35 5.96
C HIS A 21 -6.48 1.60 5.21
N VAL A 22 -6.87 2.78 5.70
CA VAL A 22 -6.54 4.06 5.06
C VAL A 22 -5.50 4.79 5.90
N PHE A 23 -4.34 5.03 5.31
CA PHE A 23 -3.28 5.86 5.88
C PHE A 23 -3.37 7.28 5.31
N GLU A 24 -3.68 8.26 6.16
CA GLU A 24 -3.65 9.68 5.80
C GLU A 24 -2.25 10.27 6.06
N ILE A 25 -1.58 10.67 4.98
CA ILE A 25 -0.30 11.37 5.04
C ILE A 25 -0.60 12.85 5.19
N LYS A 26 -0.24 13.42 6.35
CA LYS A 26 -0.47 14.84 6.68
C LYS A 26 0.81 15.66 6.58
N GLY A 27 0.66 16.92 6.20
CA GLY A 27 1.77 17.88 6.15
C GLY A 27 2.86 17.46 5.16
N TYR A 28 2.47 17.02 3.95
CA TYR A 28 3.38 16.45 2.96
C TYR A 28 4.59 17.35 2.66
N ARG A 29 4.39 18.67 2.54
CA ARG A 29 5.49 19.62 2.33
C ARG A 29 6.48 19.63 3.49
N ASN A 30 5.99 19.51 4.72
CA ASN A 30 6.85 19.42 5.89
C ASN A 30 7.67 18.12 5.86
N LEU A 31 7.04 16.99 5.55
CA LEU A 31 7.73 15.70 5.40
C LEU A 31 8.87 15.76 4.37
N LEU A 32 8.67 16.46 3.25
CA LEU A 32 9.71 16.65 2.23
C LEU A 32 10.91 17.49 2.72
N ASN A 33 10.69 18.37 3.71
CA ASN A 33 11.74 19.23 4.26
C ASN A 33 12.46 18.59 5.46
N THR A 34 11.76 17.76 6.24
CA THR A 34 12.30 17.17 7.47
C THR A 34 12.95 15.82 7.26
N LEU A 35 12.39 15.00 6.36
CA LEU A 35 12.86 13.65 6.13
C LEU A 35 13.93 13.61 5.04
N LYS A 36 14.80 12.60 5.12
CA LYS A 36 15.82 12.28 4.13
C LYS A 36 15.42 11.06 3.31
N ARG A 37 16.19 10.77 2.26
CA ARG A 37 16.05 9.51 1.50
C ARG A 37 16.17 8.33 2.46
N ASN A 38 15.35 7.31 2.25
CA ASN A 38 15.25 6.12 3.08
C ASN A 38 14.70 6.36 4.51
N GLU A 39 14.20 7.56 4.81
CA GLU A 39 13.38 7.82 5.99
C GLU A 39 11.89 7.79 5.61
N TYR A 40 11.04 7.45 6.58
CA TYR A 40 9.62 7.17 6.33
C TYR A 40 8.72 7.70 7.44
N VAL A 41 7.44 7.81 7.11
CA VAL A 41 6.33 7.85 8.06
C VAL A 41 5.54 6.56 7.94
N SER A 42 4.92 6.10 9.02
CA SER A 42 4.11 4.88 9.01
C SER A 42 2.66 5.17 9.38
N SER A 43 1.76 4.30 8.91
CA SER A 43 0.41 4.20 9.45
C SER A 43 0.43 3.72 10.90
N GLU A 44 -0.73 3.79 11.55
CA GLU A 44 -0.99 2.95 12.72
C GLU A 44 -0.96 1.48 12.32
N THR A 45 -0.67 0.62 13.29
CA THR A 45 -0.79 -0.82 13.11
C THR A 45 -2.26 -1.20 12.96
N PHE A 46 -2.56 -2.07 12.01
CA PHE A 46 -3.90 -2.61 11.82
C PHE A 46 -3.85 -4.13 11.69
N GLU A 47 -4.85 -4.80 12.25
CA GLU A 47 -4.96 -6.25 12.15
C GLU A 47 -5.50 -6.64 10.75
N ALA A 48 -5.10 -7.78 10.20
CA ALA A 48 -5.76 -8.45 9.09
C ALA A 48 -5.39 -9.94 9.08
N GLY A 49 -6.40 -10.80 9.06
CA GLY A 49 -6.23 -12.26 9.08
C GLY A 49 -5.54 -12.79 10.33
N GLY A 50 -5.67 -12.10 11.47
CA GLY A 50 -5.02 -12.45 12.74
C GLY A 50 -3.57 -11.98 12.85
N TYR A 51 -3.10 -11.13 11.94
CA TYR A 51 -1.75 -10.57 11.95
C TYR A 51 -1.80 -9.04 11.97
N ASP A 52 -0.79 -8.43 12.55
CA ASP A 52 -0.58 -6.99 12.63
C ASP A 52 0.24 -6.53 11.42
N TRP A 53 -0.23 -5.47 10.78
CA TRP A 53 0.37 -4.89 9.59
C TRP A 53 0.51 -3.38 9.74
N ARG A 54 1.42 -2.78 8.97
CA ARG A 54 1.46 -1.32 8.80
C ARG A 54 1.93 -0.93 7.40
N ILE A 55 1.56 0.28 6.99
CA ILE A 55 2.02 0.90 5.74
C ILE A 55 3.21 1.80 6.07
N LEU A 56 4.29 1.69 5.32
CA LEU A 56 5.44 2.59 5.35
C LEU A 56 5.44 3.46 4.10
N TYR A 57 5.49 4.77 4.26
CA TYR A 57 5.62 5.72 3.16
C TYR A 57 6.93 6.49 3.26
N PHE A 58 7.72 6.44 2.18
CA PHE A 58 9.01 7.10 2.06
C PHE A 58 8.87 8.30 1.11
N PRO A 59 8.71 9.53 1.63
CA PRO A 59 8.44 10.70 0.79
C PRO A 59 9.55 10.96 -0.21
N LEU A 60 10.82 10.81 0.19
CA LEU A 60 12.00 10.99 -0.68
C LEU A 60 12.49 9.69 -1.34
N GLY A 61 11.68 8.64 -1.27
CA GLY A 61 12.01 7.31 -1.78
C GLY A 61 12.93 6.52 -0.86
N SER A 62 12.91 5.20 -1.03
CA SER A 62 13.87 4.26 -0.44
C SER A 62 15.26 4.35 -1.10
N SER A 63 16.22 3.60 -0.58
CA SER A 63 17.60 3.55 -1.12
C SER A 63 17.65 3.27 -2.63
N SER A 64 16.85 2.32 -3.14
CA SER A 64 16.80 1.95 -4.56
C SER A 64 15.84 2.79 -5.41
N ALA A 65 15.22 3.84 -4.85
CA ALA A 65 14.28 4.67 -5.59
C ALA A 65 15.00 5.60 -6.60
N MET A 66 14.41 5.74 -7.79
CA MET A 66 14.81 6.77 -8.75
C MET A 66 14.63 8.16 -8.13
N SER A 67 15.50 9.10 -8.49
CA SER A 67 15.36 10.49 -8.05
C SER A 67 13.99 11.04 -8.46
N GLY A 68 13.30 11.72 -7.55
CA GLY A 68 11.97 12.25 -7.84
C GLY A 68 10.81 11.34 -7.46
N TYR A 69 11.03 10.07 -7.16
CA TYR A 69 9.97 9.12 -6.78
C TYR A 69 9.81 8.98 -5.27
N SER A 70 8.58 8.69 -4.84
CA SER A 70 8.29 8.20 -3.49
C SER A 70 8.15 6.67 -3.50
N SER A 71 8.41 6.04 -2.36
CA SER A 71 8.24 4.59 -2.18
C SER A 71 7.14 4.29 -1.16
N VAL A 72 6.51 3.13 -1.27
CA VAL A 72 5.53 2.65 -0.30
C VAL A 72 5.71 1.15 -0.09
N TYR A 73 5.53 0.69 1.15
CA TYR A 73 5.60 -0.72 1.53
C TYR A 73 4.51 -1.08 2.52
N LEU A 74 4.05 -2.32 2.45
CA LEU A 74 3.34 -3.00 3.51
C LEU A 74 4.34 -3.82 4.32
N GLU A 75 4.22 -3.80 5.64
CA GLU A 75 5.09 -4.55 6.56
C GLU A 75 4.27 -5.40 7.53
N LEU A 76 4.70 -6.64 7.73
CA LEU A 76 4.18 -7.57 8.73
C LEU A 76 4.86 -7.29 10.09
N MET A 77 4.05 -6.97 11.10
CA MET A 77 4.51 -6.55 12.42
C MET A 77 4.38 -7.63 13.49
N THR A 78 3.54 -8.66 13.29
CA THR A 78 3.39 -9.72 14.30
C THR A 78 4.72 -10.47 14.50
N PRO A 79 5.29 -10.46 15.72
CA PRO A 79 6.59 -11.07 15.97
C PRO A 79 6.61 -12.57 15.66
N GLY A 80 7.59 -13.00 14.86
CA GLY A 80 7.79 -14.40 14.50
C GLY A 80 6.73 -14.98 13.56
N ALA A 81 5.82 -14.16 13.04
CA ALA A 81 4.79 -14.61 12.11
C ALA A 81 5.32 -14.85 10.69
N SER A 82 4.61 -15.72 9.98
CA SER A 82 4.73 -15.92 8.54
C SER A 82 3.33 -15.98 7.96
N ALA A 83 3.00 -15.10 7.02
CA ALA A 83 1.68 -14.96 6.46
C ALA A 83 1.74 -14.84 4.93
N TRP A 84 0.89 -15.56 4.20
CA TRP A 84 0.68 -15.31 2.77
C TRP A 84 -0.38 -14.24 2.62
N ALA A 85 -0.05 -13.15 1.93
CA ALA A 85 -0.99 -12.06 1.73
C ALA A 85 -1.01 -11.59 0.29
N LYS A 86 -2.21 -11.28 -0.19
CA LYS A 86 -2.44 -10.45 -1.37
C LYS A 86 -2.82 -9.08 -0.88
N PHE A 87 -2.21 -8.05 -1.45
CA PHE A 87 -2.54 -6.69 -1.08
C PHE A 87 -2.49 -5.74 -2.28
N GLU A 88 -3.29 -4.70 -2.18
CA GLU A 88 -3.29 -3.55 -3.07
C GLU A 88 -2.98 -2.30 -2.24
N LEU A 89 -2.11 -1.41 -2.75
CA LEU A 89 -1.86 -0.08 -2.20
C LEU A 89 -2.23 0.96 -3.24
N THR A 90 -3.17 1.84 -2.89
CA THR A 90 -3.80 2.73 -3.86
C THR A 90 -3.91 4.15 -3.30
N VAL A 91 -3.55 5.16 -4.10
CA VAL A 91 -3.81 6.56 -3.72
C VAL A 91 -5.28 6.86 -3.98
N VAL A 92 -6.02 7.19 -2.93
CA VAL A 92 -7.48 7.34 -2.96
C VAL A 92 -7.92 8.79 -2.81
N PRO A 93 -8.97 9.24 -3.55
CA PRO A 93 -9.40 10.62 -3.52
C PRO A 93 -10.18 10.93 -2.24
N TYR A 94 -10.24 12.21 -1.82
CA TYR A 94 -11.01 12.62 -0.63
C TYR A 94 -12.52 12.60 -0.84
N ARG A 95 -12.95 12.68 -2.09
CA ARG A 95 -14.32 12.51 -2.52
C ARG A 95 -14.35 11.38 -3.53
N PRO A 96 -15.38 10.53 -3.54
CA PRO A 96 -15.54 9.58 -4.61
C PRO A 96 -15.47 10.37 -5.92
N PRO A 97 -14.61 9.95 -6.84
CA PRO A 97 -14.59 10.60 -8.12
C PRO A 97 -15.95 10.40 -8.79
N GLY A 98 -16.30 11.26 -9.76
CA GLY A 98 -17.35 10.89 -10.71
C GLY A 98 -17.07 9.50 -11.29
N ARG A 99 -18.06 8.86 -11.92
CA ARG A 99 -18.09 7.42 -12.32
C ARG A 99 -16.87 6.87 -13.10
N GLU A 100 -15.84 7.67 -13.38
CA GLU A 100 -14.69 7.36 -14.22
C GLU A 100 -13.31 7.73 -13.65
N ALA A 101 -13.12 8.21 -12.41
CA ALA A 101 -11.72 8.42 -12.02
C ALA A 101 -11.01 7.11 -11.70
N CYS A 102 -10.09 6.76 -12.59
CA CYS A 102 -9.01 5.82 -12.31
C CYS A 102 -8.19 6.32 -11.12
N HIS A 103 -7.82 5.39 -10.25
CA HIS A 103 -6.79 5.63 -9.25
C HIS A 103 -5.46 5.86 -9.98
N PRO A 104 -4.79 7.01 -9.79
CA PRO A 104 -3.62 7.37 -10.57
C PRO A 104 -2.41 6.51 -10.22
N PHE A 105 -2.39 5.94 -9.01
CA PHE A 105 -1.29 5.13 -8.49
C PHE A 105 -1.84 3.93 -7.72
N GLU A 106 -1.51 2.74 -8.20
CA GLU A 106 -1.87 1.46 -7.61
C GLU A 106 -0.65 0.52 -7.61
N LEU A 107 -0.55 -0.32 -6.59
CA LEU A 107 0.42 -1.41 -6.50
C LEU A 107 -0.32 -2.64 -6.05
N TYR A 108 -0.18 -3.74 -6.78
CA TYR A 108 -0.66 -5.06 -6.38
C TYR A 108 0.51 -6.01 -6.15
N SER A 109 0.44 -6.83 -5.10
CA SER A 109 1.38 -7.91 -4.87
C SER A 109 0.75 -9.07 -4.11
N SER A 110 1.33 -10.27 -4.27
CA SER A 110 0.88 -11.53 -3.68
C SER A 110 2.09 -12.36 -3.30
N ARG A 111 2.40 -12.47 -2.00
CA ARG A 111 3.59 -13.19 -1.53
C ARG A 111 3.52 -13.56 -0.05
N VAL A 112 4.47 -14.39 0.37
CA VAL A 112 4.71 -14.67 1.79
C VAL A 112 5.54 -13.55 2.41
N PHE A 113 5.10 -13.10 3.58
CA PHE A 113 5.79 -12.21 4.49
C PHE A 113 6.31 -13.00 5.68
N LYS A 114 7.53 -12.72 6.13
CA LYS A 114 8.09 -13.31 7.36
C LYS A 114 8.65 -12.20 8.23
N HIS A 115 8.13 -12.09 9.45
CA HIS A 115 8.64 -11.13 10.41
C HIS A 115 10.08 -11.51 10.81
N GLY A 116 10.98 -10.51 10.83
CA GLY A 116 12.36 -10.70 11.28
C GLY A 116 13.38 -10.95 10.17
N ASP A 117 12.98 -10.97 8.90
CA ASP A 117 13.90 -10.98 7.76
C ASP A 117 13.50 -9.97 6.67
N ALA A 118 14.25 -9.94 5.56
CA ALA A 118 14.02 -9.00 4.45
C ALA A 118 12.66 -9.18 3.74
N SER A 119 11.94 -10.28 4.00
CA SER A 119 10.59 -10.54 3.48
C SER A 119 9.47 -10.02 4.37
N ALA A 120 9.78 -9.42 5.53
CA ALA A 120 8.80 -8.76 6.39
C ALA A 120 8.09 -7.60 5.67
N MET A 121 8.67 -7.06 4.60
CA MET A 121 8.17 -5.91 3.85
C MET A 121 7.99 -6.24 2.37
N CYS A 122 6.97 -5.64 1.76
CA CYS A 122 6.77 -5.68 0.31
C CYS A 122 6.12 -4.40 -0.18
N GLY A 123 6.59 -3.91 -1.32
CA GLY A 123 6.19 -2.61 -1.82
C GLY A 123 6.85 -2.30 -3.14
N THR A 124 6.95 -1.01 -3.45
CA THR A 124 7.67 -0.52 -4.63
C THR A 124 8.56 0.65 -4.29
N HIS A 125 9.75 0.68 -4.90
CA HIS A 125 10.70 1.78 -4.77
C HIS A 125 10.22 3.03 -5.53
N SER A 126 9.35 2.87 -6.53
CA SER A 126 8.93 3.93 -7.45
C SER A 126 7.40 3.97 -7.55
N PHE A 127 6.72 4.24 -6.44
CA PHE A 127 5.26 4.19 -6.37
C PHE A 127 4.61 5.28 -7.23
N PHE A 128 5.11 6.52 -7.11
CA PHE A 128 4.76 7.60 -8.02
C PHE A 128 5.82 8.70 -8.04
N GLU A 129 5.85 9.46 -9.13
CA GLU A 129 6.66 10.68 -9.25
C GLU A 129 6.05 11.78 -8.38
N ARG A 130 6.85 12.34 -7.47
CA ARG A 130 6.40 13.32 -6.46
C ARG A 130 5.67 14.51 -7.07
N TRP A 131 6.13 15.02 -8.21
CA TRP A 131 5.52 16.19 -8.85
C TRP A 131 4.11 15.90 -9.39
N LYS A 132 3.81 14.65 -9.77
CA LYS A 132 2.47 14.27 -10.22
C LYS A 132 1.45 14.41 -9.10
N LEU A 133 1.87 14.23 -7.85
CA LEU A 133 0.97 14.36 -6.71
C LEU A 133 0.31 15.74 -6.67
N SER A 134 1.08 16.83 -6.79
CA SER A 134 0.54 18.21 -6.79
C SER A 134 -0.46 18.50 -7.92
N ALA A 135 -0.43 17.72 -9.00
CA ALA A 135 -1.40 17.84 -10.09
C ALA A 135 -2.71 17.08 -9.82
N LEU A 136 -2.78 16.25 -8.78
CA LEU A 136 -3.94 15.41 -8.46
C LEU A 136 -4.92 16.12 -7.51
N GLY A 137 -5.61 17.13 -8.05
CA GLY A 137 -6.62 17.93 -7.33
C GLY A 137 -7.58 17.14 -6.42
N PRO A 138 -8.29 16.09 -6.89
CA PRO A 138 -9.24 15.35 -6.04
C PRO A 138 -8.60 14.43 -4.99
N TYR A 139 -7.29 14.19 -5.10
CA TYR A 139 -6.52 13.31 -4.22
C TYR A 139 -5.78 14.07 -3.11
N ILE A 140 -5.58 15.38 -3.28
CA ILE A 140 -5.00 16.26 -2.28
C ILE A 140 -6.10 17.06 -1.60
N ARG A 141 -6.03 17.15 -0.27
CA ARG A 141 -6.83 18.10 0.52
C ARG A 141 -5.89 18.88 1.43
N GLY A 142 -5.75 20.18 1.15
CA GLY A 142 -4.76 21.02 1.83
C GLY A 142 -3.33 20.57 1.49
N ASP A 143 -2.62 20.03 2.47
CA ASP A 143 -1.26 19.47 2.34
C ASP A 143 -1.25 17.97 2.72
N SER A 144 -2.31 17.25 2.38
CA SER A 144 -2.50 15.86 2.80
C SER A 144 -3.10 15.01 1.68
N PHE A 145 -2.76 13.73 1.65
CA PHE A 145 -3.31 12.72 0.72
C PHE A 145 -3.44 11.37 1.45
N ARG A 146 -4.09 10.39 0.82
CA ARG A 146 -4.40 9.10 1.45
C ARG A 146 -3.93 7.93 0.61
N ILE A 147 -3.36 6.93 1.27
CA ILE A 147 -3.05 5.62 0.70
C ILE A 147 -3.99 4.62 1.37
N GLU A 148 -4.78 3.90 0.58
CA GLU A 148 -5.56 2.77 1.05
C GLU A 148 -4.78 1.48 0.81
N CYS A 149 -4.80 0.59 1.79
CA CYS A 149 -4.39 -0.80 1.65
C CYS A 149 -5.62 -1.70 1.70
N ALA A 150 -5.86 -2.47 0.63
CA ALA A 150 -6.79 -3.59 0.64
C ALA A 150 -5.98 -4.88 0.76
N ILE A 151 -6.13 -5.63 1.85
CA ILE A 151 -5.32 -6.83 2.14
C ILE A 151 -6.20 -8.06 2.38
N SER A 152 -5.82 -9.19 1.78
CA SER A 152 -6.37 -10.52 2.01
C SER A 152 -5.27 -11.44 2.49
N VAL A 153 -5.41 -12.00 3.68
CA VAL A 153 -4.41 -12.88 4.29
C VAL A 153 -4.91 -14.31 4.26
N TYR A 154 -4.03 -15.20 3.82
CA TYR A 154 -4.28 -16.61 3.61
C TYR A 154 -3.45 -17.41 4.62
N ASP A 155 -4.13 -18.24 5.40
CA ASP A 155 -3.48 -19.14 6.36
C ASP A 155 -3.21 -20.49 5.69
N TYR A 156 -1.94 -20.91 5.61
CA TYR A 156 -1.58 -22.26 5.16
C TYR A 156 -1.74 -23.31 6.28
N ARG A 157 -2.04 -22.92 7.51
CA ARG A 157 -2.11 -23.81 8.69
C ARG A 157 -3.50 -24.34 9.01
N ARG A 158 -4.54 -23.88 8.30
CA ARG A 158 -5.89 -24.46 8.40
C ARG A 158 -6.15 -25.34 7.17
N PRO A 159 -5.90 -26.66 7.24
CA PRO A 159 -6.55 -27.56 6.30
C PRO A 159 -8.06 -27.46 6.56
N TYR A 160 -8.85 -27.29 5.51
CA TYR A 160 -10.29 -27.50 5.59
C TYR A 160 -10.59 -28.94 6.02
#